data_AF-A0A1J3JL12-F1
#
_entry.id   AF-A0A1J3JL12-F1
#
_cell.length_a   1.000
_cell.length_b   1.000
_cell.length_c   1.000
_cell.angle_alpha   90.00
_cell.angle_beta   90.00
_cell.angle_gamma   90.00
#
_symmetry.space_group_name_H-M   'P 1'
#
loop_
_entity.id
_entity.type
_entity.pdbx_description
1 polymer ?
#
loop_
_entity_poly.entity_id
_entity_poly.type
_entity_poly.pdbx_seq_one_letter_code
_entity_poly.pdbx_strand_id
1 'polypeptide(L)'
;KHYIPIQILYKCRSYLCIENPRTIVSMIRRYPTIFELFTTPTPHLPINATKPLSQLCVRMTSAASSLAMQELNLKSEISDKLATKLQKLLMLSSHRRLLLSKLVHIGPDFGLSPNFRSRLCNDYPDKFKIVETSYGRALELVSWDPELAKQMPSPQVDRGLI
;
A
#
# COMPACT_ATOMS: atom_id res chain seq x y z
N LYS A 1 20.36 -3.47 3.26
CA LYS A 1 19.95 -4.87 3.55
C LYS A 1 18.67 -4.82 4.37
N HIS A 2 17.52 -5.14 3.79
CA HIS A 2 16.22 -5.10 4.48
C HIS A 2 15.97 -6.40 5.23
N TYR A 3 16.05 -6.39 6.56
CA TYR A 3 15.73 -7.51 7.42
C TYR A 3 15.10 -7.02 8.72
N ILE A 4 14.31 -7.87 9.37
CA ILE A 4 13.62 -7.54 10.62
C ILE A 4 13.99 -8.60 11.68
N PRO A 5 14.46 -8.20 12.86
CA PRO A 5 14.62 -9.10 14.01
C PRO A 5 13.29 -9.72 14.43
N ILE A 6 13.28 -11.03 14.72
CA ILE A 6 12.05 -11.74 15.14
C ILE A 6 11.44 -11.12 16.41
N GLN A 7 12.27 -10.61 17.32
CA GLN A 7 11.83 -9.90 18.52
C GLN A 7 10.96 -8.67 18.20
N ILE A 8 11.22 -7.97 17.09
CA ILE A 8 10.40 -6.83 16.66
C ILE A 8 9.07 -7.33 16.10
N LEU A 9 9.06 -8.42 15.33
CA LEU A 9 7.82 -9.01 14.82
C LEU A 9 6.88 -9.47 15.94
N TYR A 10 7.42 -10.02 17.04
CA TYR A 10 6.60 -10.34 18.20
C TYR A 10 5.92 -9.11 18.83
N LYS A 11 6.58 -7.95 18.82
CA LYS A 11 6.00 -6.69 19.28
C LYS A 11 4.93 -6.16 18.33
N CYS A 12 5.10 -6.40 17.02
CA CYS A 12 4.16 -5.96 15.99
C CYS A 12 3.04 -6.98 15.69
N ARG A 13 2.84 -8.02 16.51
CA ARG A 13 1.90 -9.12 16.24
C ARG A 13 0.46 -8.66 15.93
N SER A 14 0.00 -7.59 16.58
CA SER A 14 -1.33 -7.02 16.38
C SER A 14 -1.52 -6.47 14.96
N TYR A 15 -0.46 -5.95 14.35
CA TYR A 15 -0.48 -5.44 12.98
C TYR A 15 -0.35 -6.54 11.93
N LEU A 16 0.17 -7.70 12.31
CA LEU A 16 0.35 -8.85 11.43
C LEU A 16 -0.86 -9.80 11.44
N CYS A 17 -1.90 -9.49 12.21
CA CYS A 17 -3.07 -10.34 12.42
C CYS A 17 -2.70 -11.76 12.88
N ILE A 18 -1.63 -11.89 13.69
CA ILE A 18 -1.19 -13.19 14.22
C ILE A 18 -1.75 -13.36 15.64
N GLU A 19 -2.68 -14.28 15.80
CA GLU A 19 -3.40 -14.51 17.07
C GLU A 19 -2.49 -15.06 18.17
N ASN A 20 -1.48 -15.87 17.82
CA ASN A 20 -0.59 -16.50 18.79
C ASN A 20 0.89 -16.13 18.52
N PRO A 21 1.60 -15.49 19.46
CA PRO A 21 2.99 -15.12 19.25
C PRO A 21 3.88 -16.35 19.05
N ARG A 22 3.60 -17.52 19.63
CA ARG A 22 4.48 -18.69 19.46
C ARG A 22 4.53 -19.22 18.03
N THR A 23 3.65 -18.76 17.15
CA THR A 23 3.53 -19.26 15.78
C THR A 23 4.27 -18.45 14.74
N ILE A 24 4.84 -17.27 15.04
CA ILE A 24 5.49 -16.43 14.02
C ILE A 24 6.62 -17.20 13.30
N VAL A 25 7.50 -17.85 14.04
CA VAL A 25 8.60 -18.63 13.44
C VAL A 25 8.05 -19.82 12.63
N SER A 26 7.06 -20.53 13.16
CA SER A 26 6.41 -21.65 12.45
C SER A 26 5.71 -21.19 11.16
N MET A 27 5.07 -20.02 11.20
CA MET A 27 4.41 -19.39 10.06
C MET A 27 5.45 -18.99 8.99
N ILE A 28 6.55 -18.36 9.39
CA ILE A 28 7.65 -18.01 8.48
C ILE A 28 8.20 -19.28 7.80
N ARG A 29 8.43 -20.35 8.58
CA ARG A 29 8.91 -21.64 8.06
C ARG A 29 7.94 -22.31 7.08
N ARG A 30 6.64 -21.96 7.11
CA ARG A 30 5.63 -22.47 6.18
C ARG A 30 5.77 -21.89 4.77
N TYR A 31 6.42 -20.73 4.63
CA TYR A 31 6.57 -20.01 3.35
C TYR A 31 8.05 -19.77 3.01
N PRO A 32 8.85 -20.83 2.80
CA PRO A 32 10.29 -20.72 2.55
C PRO A 32 10.62 -20.05 1.20
N THR A 33 9.67 -20.00 0.27
CA THR A 33 9.83 -19.30 -1.01
C THR A 33 9.76 -17.77 -0.84
N ILE A 34 9.11 -17.29 0.21
CA ILE A 34 8.88 -15.87 0.48
C ILE A 34 9.86 -15.34 1.53
N PHE A 35 10.08 -16.10 2.61
CA PHE A 35 10.85 -15.68 3.76
C PHE A 35 12.07 -16.55 4.01
N GLU A 36 13.14 -15.92 4.45
CA GLU A 36 14.40 -16.56 4.84
C GLU A 36 14.74 -16.18 6.29
N LEU A 37 14.91 -17.20 7.13
CA LEU A 37 15.39 -17.04 8.50
C LEU A 37 16.91 -17.17 8.54
N PHE A 38 17.56 -16.23 9.20
CA PHE A 38 19.01 -16.23 9.36
C PHE A 38 19.41 -15.58 10.67
N THR A 39 20.61 -15.89 11.14
CA THR A 39 21.14 -15.35 12.39
C THR A 39 22.16 -14.27 12.09
N THR A 40 22.01 -13.11 12.72
CA THR A 40 22.99 -12.02 12.66
C THR A 40 23.75 -11.89 13.97
N PRO A 41 25.06 -11.62 13.96
CA PRO A 41 25.78 -11.23 15.16
C PRO A 41 25.12 -9.98 15.76
N THR A 42 24.86 -9.97 17.06
CA THR A 42 24.42 -8.74 17.73
C THR A 42 25.58 -7.74 17.78
N PRO A 43 25.38 -6.46 17.43
CA PRO A 43 26.41 -5.44 17.62
C PRO A 43 26.85 -5.40 19.08
N HIS A 44 28.15 -5.19 19.30
CA HIS A 44 28.85 -5.25 20.58
C HIS A 44 28.03 -4.62 21.72
N LEU A 45 27.43 -5.47 22.57
CA LEU A 45 26.92 -5.05 23.86
C LEU A 45 28.10 -5.15 24.85
N PRO A 46 28.21 -4.25 25.85
CA PRO A 46 29.28 -4.34 26.83
C PRO A 46 29.35 -5.74 27.44
N ILE A 47 30.57 -6.15 27.78
CA ILE A 47 31.01 -7.49 28.24
C ILE A 47 30.14 -8.10 29.36
N ASN A 48 29.30 -7.29 30.02
CA ASN A 48 28.47 -7.66 31.15
C ASN A 48 27.02 -8.02 30.78
N ALA A 49 26.67 -8.13 29.50
CA ALA A 49 25.30 -8.38 29.08
C ALA A 49 24.97 -9.87 28.91
N THR A 50 24.02 -10.37 29.70
CA THR A 50 23.49 -11.75 29.71
C THR A 50 22.66 -12.12 28.45
N LYS A 51 22.77 -11.38 27.34
CA LYS A 51 21.95 -11.60 26.13
C LYS A 51 22.72 -12.42 25.08
N PRO A 52 22.03 -13.28 24.31
CA PRO A 52 22.68 -14.13 23.31
C PRO A 52 23.44 -13.29 22.27
N LEU A 53 24.66 -13.73 21.94
CA LEU A 53 25.59 -13.12 20.96
C LEU A 53 25.04 -13.04 19.52
N SER A 54 23.85 -13.58 19.29
CA SER A 54 23.28 -13.77 17.97
C SER A 54 21.77 -13.57 18.00
N GLN A 55 21.26 -12.89 17.00
CA GLN A 55 19.85 -12.52 16.89
C GLN A 55 19.24 -13.19 15.66
N LEU A 56 18.12 -13.89 15.87
CA LEU A 56 17.33 -14.46 14.78
C LEU A 56 16.57 -13.34 14.07
N CYS A 57 16.80 -13.25 12.76
CA CYS A 57 16.23 -12.26 11.87
C CYS A 57 15.50 -12.98 10.73
N VAL A 58 14.54 -12.28 10.14
CA VAL A 58 13.88 -12.70 8.90
C VAL A 58 14.10 -11.65 7.83
N ARG A 59 14.27 -12.10 6.59
CA ARG A 59 14.25 -11.26 5.39
C ARG A 59 13.39 -11.92 4.33
N MET A 60 13.05 -11.16 3.30
CA MET A 60 12.47 -11.74 2.09
C MET A 60 13.57 -12.45 1.29
N THR A 61 13.21 -13.53 0.60
CA THR A 61 14.09 -14.15 -0.39
C THR A 61 14.38 -13.18 -1.54
N SER A 62 15.45 -13.41 -2.29
CA SER A 62 15.78 -12.57 -3.47
C SER A 62 14.62 -12.53 -4.48
N ALA A 63 14.01 -13.69 -4.76
CA ALA A 63 12.86 -13.79 -5.65
C ALA A 63 11.66 -12.98 -5.13
N ALA A 64 11.31 -13.13 -3.85
CA ALA A 64 10.18 -12.40 -3.25
C ALA A 64 10.45 -10.89 -3.19
N SER A 65 11.69 -10.47 -2.91
CA SER A 65 12.07 -9.05 -2.95
C SER A 65 11.98 -8.47 -4.37
N SER A 66 12.37 -9.24 -5.40
CA SER A 66 12.23 -8.83 -6.80
C SER A 66 10.77 -8.65 -7.18
N LEU A 67 9.91 -9.61 -6.82
CA LEU A 67 8.47 -9.51 -7.05
C LEU A 67 7.85 -8.31 -6.35
N ALA A 68 8.21 -8.05 -5.10
CA ALA A 68 7.73 -6.88 -4.36
C ALA A 68 8.15 -5.55 -5.01
N MET A 69 9.37 -5.47 -5.56
CA MET A 69 9.82 -4.30 -6.32
C MET A 69 9.05 -4.15 -7.64
N GLN A 70 8.81 -5.24 -8.37
CA GLN A 70 7.99 -5.21 -9.59
C GLN A 70 6.57 -4.73 -9.31
N GLU A 71 5.94 -5.24 -8.25
CA GLU A 71 4.61 -4.81 -7.82
C GLU A 71 4.60 -3.30 -7.47
N LEU A 72 5.62 -2.81 -6.77
CA LEU A 72 5.74 -1.40 -6.44
C LEU A 72 5.88 -0.52 -7.70
N ASN A 73 6.70 -0.95 -8.65
CA ASN A 73 6.91 -0.24 -9.91
C ASN A 73 5.60 -0.18 -10.72
N LEU A 74 4.91 -1.32 -10.89
CA LEU A 74 3.62 -1.36 -11.56
C LEU A 74 2.58 -0.47 -10.88
N LYS A 75 2.53 -0.49 -9.54
CA LYS A 75 1.66 0.41 -8.76
C LYS A 75 1.96 1.88 -9.00
N SER A 76 3.25 2.24 -9.10
CA SER A 76 3.65 3.62 -9.41
C SER A 76 3.25 4.03 -10.83
N GLU A 77 3.45 3.16 -11.82
CA GLU A 77 3.10 3.40 -13.23
C GLU A 77 1.59 3.63 -13.43
N ILE A 78 0.75 2.93 -12.68
CA ILE A 78 -0.71 3.10 -12.78
C ILE A 78 -1.24 4.22 -11.88
N SER A 79 -0.47 4.70 -10.91
CA SER A 79 -0.94 5.64 -9.88
C SER A 79 -1.59 6.88 -10.48
N ASP A 80 -0.97 7.47 -11.51
CA ASP A 80 -1.51 8.66 -12.19
C ASP A 80 -2.83 8.40 -12.91
N LYS A 81 -2.98 7.21 -13.50
CA LYS A 81 -4.24 6.78 -14.13
C LYS A 81 -5.33 6.59 -13.08
N LEU A 82 -5.00 6.02 -11.92
CA LEU A 82 -5.94 5.85 -10.81
C LEU A 82 -6.36 7.19 -10.20
N ALA A 83 -5.40 8.11 -10.00
CA ALA A 83 -5.68 9.47 -9.58
C ALA A 83 -6.61 10.17 -10.58
N THR A 84 -6.36 10.02 -11.88
CA THR A 84 -7.22 10.58 -12.93
C THR A 84 -8.63 10.01 -12.90
N LYS A 85 -8.78 8.69 -12.70
CA LYS A 85 -10.10 8.05 -12.52
C LYS A 85 -10.85 8.61 -11.31
N LEU A 86 -10.15 8.78 -10.19
CA LEU A 86 -10.72 9.36 -8.97
C LEU A 86 -11.10 10.84 -9.16
N GLN A 87 -10.29 11.59 -9.91
CA GLN A 87 -10.58 12.98 -10.27
C GLN A 87 -11.87 13.07 -11.09
N LYS A 88 -12.04 12.21 -12.11
CA LYS A 88 -13.29 12.10 -12.89
C LYS A 88 -14.48 11.73 -12.02
N LEU A 89 -14.31 10.79 -11.09
CA LEU A 89 -15.38 10.41 -10.16
C LEU A 89 -15.83 11.60 -9.30
N LEU A 90 -14.89 12.39 -8.77
CA LEU A 90 -15.22 13.60 -8.02
C LEU A 90 -15.88 14.65 -8.91
N MET A 91 -15.44 14.83 -10.15
CA MET A 91 -16.08 15.72 -11.12
C MET A 91 -17.56 15.34 -11.35
N LEU A 92 -17.91 14.05 -11.32
CA LEU A 92 -19.29 13.58 -11.47
C LEU A 92 -20.10 13.62 -10.16
N SER A 93 -19.44 13.79 -9.01
CA SER A 93 -20.09 13.79 -7.70
C SER A 93 -20.77 15.12 -7.38
N SER A 94 -21.85 15.06 -6.59
CA SER A 94 -22.50 16.25 -6.05
C SER A 94 -21.51 17.07 -5.20
N HIS A 95 -21.42 18.37 -5.46
CA HIS A 95 -20.47 19.28 -4.80
C HIS A 95 -18.98 18.93 -4.99
N ARG A 96 -18.63 18.07 -5.95
CA ARG A 96 -17.24 17.69 -6.27
C ARG A 96 -16.47 17.07 -5.09
N ARG A 97 -17.20 16.38 -4.20
CA ARG A 97 -16.66 15.79 -2.97
C ARG A 97 -17.31 14.45 -2.64
N LEU A 98 -16.53 13.57 -2.02
CA LEU A 98 -16.99 12.27 -1.53
C LEU A 98 -16.45 11.99 -0.13
N LEU A 99 -17.31 11.48 0.76
CA LEU A 99 -16.90 11.11 2.12
C LEU A 99 -15.82 10.02 2.08
N LEU A 100 -14.77 10.20 2.87
CA LEU A 100 -13.70 9.21 2.99
C LEU A 100 -14.21 7.87 3.51
N SER A 101 -15.25 7.87 4.36
CA SER A 101 -15.90 6.63 4.81
C SER A 101 -16.49 5.82 3.66
N LYS A 102 -17.13 6.48 2.69
CA LYS A 102 -17.70 5.84 1.50
C LYS A 102 -16.62 5.40 0.51
N LEU A 103 -15.61 6.25 0.28
CA LEU A 103 -14.55 6.01 -0.69
C LEU A 103 -13.73 4.74 -0.37
N VAL A 104 -13.72 4.30 0.88
CA VAL A 104 -12.97 3.13 1.34
C VAL A 104 -13.61 1.84 0.92
N HIS A 105 -14.95 1.81 0.86
CA HIS A 105 -15.68 0.63 0.43
C HIS A 105 -15.51 0.39 -1.07
N ILE A 106 -15.43 1.46 -1.87
CA ILE A 106 -15.21 1.38 -3.32
C ILE A 106 -13.73 1.39 -3.71
N GLY A 107 -12.83 1.76 -2.79
CA GLY A 107 -11.41 1.92 -3.07
C GLY A 107 -10.75 0.71 -3.76
N PRO A 108 -11.00 -0.53 -3.29
CA PRO A 108 -10.49 -1.74 -3.94
C PRO A 108 -10.92 -1.86 -5.41
N ASP A 109 -12.17 -1.54 -5.73
CA ASP A 109 -12.71 -1.60 -7.11
C ASP A 109 -12.07 -0.53 -8.02
N PHE A 110 -11.64 0.59 -7.43
CA PHE A 110 -10.90 1.64 -8.12
C PHE A 110 -9.38 1.41 -8.13
N GLY A 111 -8.89 0.30 -7.58
CA GLY A 111 -7.45 0.00 -7.49
C GLY A 111 -6.71 0.87 -6.47
N LEU A 112 -7.41 1.58 -5.58
CA LEU A 112 -6.78 2.42 -4.56
C LEU A 112 -6.08 1.56 -3.51
N SER A 113 -4.87 1.98 -3.14
CA SER A 113 -4.09 1.35 -2.08
C SER A 113 -4.78 1.50 -0.72
N PRO A 114 -4.72 0.54 0.21
CA PRO A 114 -5.39 0.64 1.53
C PRO A 114 -5.04 1.90 2.34
N ASN A 115 -3.82 2.40 2.13
CA ASN A 115 -3.27 3.63 2.72
C ASN A 115 -3.54 4.89 1.88
N PHE A 116 -4.47 4.87 0.93
CA PHE A 116 -4.73 6.02 0.06
C PHE A 116 -5.13 7.26 0.88
N ARG A 117 -5.86 7.10 1.98
CA ARG A 117 -6.33 8.21 2.83
C ARG A 117 -5.21 9.14 3.31
N SER A 118 -4.03 8.58 3.57
CA SER A 118 -2.89 9.34 4.13
C SER A 118 -1.92 9.83 3.07
N ARG A 119 -1.90 9.21 1.87
CA ARG A 119 -0.92 9.52 0.82
C ARG A 119 -1.51 10.33 -0.32
N LEU A 120 -2.78 10.13 -0.67
CA LEU A 120 -3.38 10.68 -1.89
C LEU A 120 -3.25 12.21 -2.01
N CYS A 121 -3.47 12.96 -0.92
CA CYS A 121 -3.32 14.42 -0.94
C CYS A 121 -1.87 14.90 -0.92
N ASN A 122 -0.94 14.07 -0.44
CA ASN A 122 0.49 14.39 -0.49
C ASN A 122 1.06 14.11 -1.88
N ASP A 123 0.59 13.04 -2.52
CA ASP A 123 1.04 12.62 -3.85
C ASP A 123 0.42 13.49 -4.95
N TYR A 124 -0.80 14.01 -4.74
CA TYR A 124 -1.56 14.80 -5.72
C TYR A 124 -2.21 16.06 -5.10
N PRO A 125 -1.42 17.00 -4.54
CA PRO A 125 -1.93 18.18 -3.84
C PRO A 125 -2.73 19.12 -4.75
N ASP A 126 -2.38 19.19 -6.04
CA ASP A 126 -3.06 20.06 -7.01
C ASP A 126 -4.43 19.52 -7.46
N LYS A 127 -4.70 18.24 -7.15
CA LYS A 127 -5.94 17.54 -7.56
C LYS A 127 -6.90 17.36 -6.40
N PHE A 128 -6.39 17.01 -5.22
CA PHE A 128 -7.23 16.59 -4.09
C PHE A 128 -6.86 17.30 -2.79
N LYS A 129 -7.89 17.64 -2.02
CA LYS A 129 -7.75 18.07 -0.63
C LYS A 129 -8.75 17.36 0.26
N ILE A 130 -8.46 17.29 1.55
CA ILE A 130 -9.40 16.79 2.54
C ILE A 130 -10.12 17.98 3.17
N VAL A 131 -11.45 17.90 3.24
CA VAL A 131 -12.30 18.91 3.88
C VAL A 131 -13.15 18.26 4.97
N GLU A 132 -13.44 19.01 6.03
CA GLU A 132 -14.39 18.60 7.06
C GLU A 132 -15.81 18.96 6.60
N THR A 133 -16.75 18.03 6.78
CA THR A 133 -18.17 18.24 6.47
C THR A 133 -19.02 17.87 7.68
N SER A 134 -20.31 18.21 7.67
CA SER A 134 -21.26 17.79 8.70
C SER A 134 -21.38 16.26 8.86
N TYR A 135 -20.94 15.50 7.85
CA TYR A 135 -20.96 14.03 7.85
C TYR A 135 -19.56 13.42 8.04
N GLY A 136 -18.56 14.23 8.39
CA GLY A 136 -17.16 13.84 8.58
C GLY A 136 -16.24 14.22 7.42
N ARG A 137 -15.04 13.63 7.39
CA ARG A 137 -13.97 13.95 6.43
C ARG A 137 -14.35 13.53 5.01
N ALA A 138 -14.23 14.45 4.06
CA ALA A 138 -14.46 14.21 2.64
C ALA A 138 -13.20 14.52 1.82
N LEU A 139 -13.02 13.78 0.73
CA LEU A 139 -12.10 14.11 -0.34
C LEU A 139 -12.82 15.09 -1.29
N GLU A 140 -12.22 16.24 -1.55
CA GLU A 140 -12.76 17.28 -2.43
C GLU A 140 -11.78 17.56 -3.57
N LEU A 141 -12.34 17.82 -4.75
CA LEU A 141 -11.60 18.23 -5.93
C LEU A 141 -11.08 19.66 -5.77
N VAL A 142 -9.78 19.87 -5.99
CA VAL A 142 -9.17 21.22 -5.95
C VAL A 142 -9.50 22.02 -7.20
N SER A 143 -9.29 21.42 -8.37
CA SER A 143 -9.51 22.06 -9.66
C SER A 143 -10.28 21.14 -10.62
N TRP A 144 -11.21 21.72 -11.38
CA TRP A 144 -11.89 21.02 -12.45
C TRP A 144 -11.02 21.02 -13.70
N ASP A 145 -10.69 19.84 -14.20
CA ASP A 145 -9.94 19.70 -15.44
C ASP A 145 -10.89 19.42 -16.62
N PRO A 146 -11.13 20.37 -17.52
CA PRO A 146 -12.01 20.18 -18.67
C PRO A 146 -11.53 19.10 -19.65
N GLU A 147 -10.23 18.81 -19.69
CA GLU A 147 -9.67 17.75 -20.55
C GLU A 147 -10.16 16.36 -20.11
N LEU A 148 -10.41 16.20 -18.81
CA LEU A 148 -10.93 14.96 -18.25
C LEU A 148 -12.43 14.73 -18.53
N ALA A 149 -13.17 15.79 -18.85
CA ALA A 149 -14.58 15.75 -19.19
C ALA A 149 -14.85 15.32 -20.64
N LYS A 150 -13.80 15.06 -21.42
CA LYS A 150 -13.93 14.49 -22.77
C LYS A 150 -14.36 13.03 -22.70
N GLN A 151 -15.19 12.64 -23.67
CA GLN A 151 -15.61 11.25 -23.84
C GLN A 151 -14.37 10.35 -23.94
N MET A 152 -14.39 9.21 -23.25
CA MET A 152 -13.30 8.25 -23.41
C MET A 152 -13.21 7.83 -24.88
N PRO A 153 -12.01 7.76 -25.46
CA PRO A 153 -11.86 7.19 -26.79
C PRO A 153 -12.47 5.80 -26.77
N SER A 154 -13.37 5.52 -27.72
CA SER A 154 -13.96 4.20 -27.87
C SER A 154 -12.83 3.18 -28.02
N PRO A 155 -12.88 2.02 -27.34
CA PRO A 155 -11.92 0.96 -27.60
C PRO A 155 -11.92 0.69 -29.10
N GLN A 156 -10.74 0.72 -29.72
CA GLN A 156 -10.57 0.36 -31.13
C GLN A 156 -10.99 -1.10 -31.26
N VAL A 157 -12.24 -1.32 -31.66
CA VAL A 157 -12.72 -2.64 -32.03
C VAL A 157 -12.12 -2.89 -33.40
N ASP A 158 -11.04 -3.66 -33.44
CA ASP A 158 -10.49 -4.17 -34.69
C ASP A 158 -11.54 -5.11 -35.30
N ARG A 159 -12.46 -4.53 -36.09
CA ARG A 159 -13.40 -5.29 -36.89
C ARG A 159 -12.63 -5.81 -38.10
N GLY A 160 -11.78 -6.81 -37.85
CA GLY A 160 -11.17 -7.61 -38.89
C GLY A 160 -12.28 -8.09 -39.83
N LEU A 161 -12.08 -7.83 -41.13
CA LEU A 161 -12.95 -8.23 -42.21
C LEU A 161 -13.26 -9.73 -42.12
N ILE A 162 -14.54 -10.07 -42.15
CA ILE A 162 -15.02 -11.39 -42.60
C ILE A 162 -15.00 -11.36 -44.12
#